data_AF-A0AAV7YAM4-F1
#
_entry.id   AF-A0AAV7YAM4-F1
#
_cell.length_a   1.000
_cell.length_b   1.000
_cell.length_c   1.000
_cell.angle_alpha   90.00
_cell.angle_beta   90.00
_cell.angle_gamma   90.00
#
_symmetry.space_group_name_H-M   'P 1'
#
loop_
_entity.id
_entity.type
_entity.pdbx_description
1 polymer ?
#
loop_
_entity_poly.entity_id
_entity_poly.type
_entity_poly.pdbx_seq_one_letter_code
_entity_poly.pdbx_strand_id
1 'polypeptide(L)'
;MQLVGLIQALGITFLAVYFGKIDKTPGTNWCFIASTKWIFIYYCFLWIDLIGSFIAYGLSVKVIARSLKELKQYNDSNYSLFDSETKKKELRLQLRMMAIPLSLFFTLIFSSIKRIRYFLEPSAQPIHSIDALQAISNPSQGLLDCIVFVFLSKYSREKLKLLLKCKSENVKKSKYSTVNIKSNQEESFVVIQISGEDSNESLLSEISN
;
A
#
# COMPACT_ATOMS: atom_id res chain seq x y z
N MET A 1 6.58 -4.68 -18.13
CA MET A 1 5.84 -5.52 -17.15
C MET A 1 4.68 -4.79 -16.46
N GLN A 2 4.78 -3.49 -16.12
CA GLN A 2 3.69 -2.77 -15.42
C GLN A 2 2.37 -2.67 -16.20
N LEU A 3 2.42 -2.56 -17.54
CA LEU A 3 1.23 -2.44 -18.38
C LEU A 3 0.35 -3.70 -18.38
N VAL A 4 0.96 -4.89 -18.38
CA VAL A 4 0.23 -6.17 -18.38
C VAL A 4 -0.49 -6.36 -17.05
N GLY A 5 0.16 -6.06 -15.93
CA GLY A 5 -0.46 -6.09 -14.61
C GLY A 5 -1.59 -5.06 -14.46
N LEU A 6 -1.45 -3.88 -15.06
CA LEU A 6 -2.50 -2.86 -15.06
C LEU A 6 -3.73 -3.31 -15.88
N ILE A 7 -3.50 -3.87 -17.07
CA ILE A 7 -4.58 -4.37 -17.94
C ILE A 7 -5.30 -5.56 -17.28
N GLN A 8 -4.56 -6.48 -16.64
CA GLN A 8 -5.16 -7.55 -15.85
C GLN A 8 -5.98 -6.99 -14.70
N ALA A 9 -5.43 -6.09 -13.89
CA ALA A 9 -6.15 -5.49 -12.77
C ALA A 9 -7.43 -4.75 -13.22
N LEU A 10 -7.36 -4.00 -14.31
CA LEU A 10 -8.52 -3.28 -14.86
C LEU A 10 -9.58 -4.22 -15.43
N GLY A 11 -9.18 -5.24 -16.20
CA GLY A 11 -10.12 -6.23 -16.74
C GLY A 11 -10.79 -7.07 -15.66
N ILE A 12 -10.02 -7.46 -14.64
CA ILE A 12 -10.47 -8.21 -13.47
C ILE A 12 -11.45 -7.36 -12.63
N THR A 13 -11.15 -6.07 -12.42
CA THR A 13 -12.03 -5.13 -11.71
C THR A 13 -13.32 -4.86 -12.49
N PHE A 14 -13.23 -4.67 -13.81
CA PHE A 14 -14.38 -4.45 -14.67
C PHE A 14 -15.33 -5.66 -14.67
N LEU A 15 -14.80 -6.87 -14.74
CA LEU A 15 -15.57 -8.11 -14.60
C LEU A 15 -16.28 -8.21 -13.24
N ALA A 16 -15.60 -7.85 -12.15
CA ALA A 16 -16.19 -7.88 -10.81
C ALA A 16 -17.33 -6.86 -10.64
N VAL A 17 -17.19 -5.66 -11.21
CA VAL A 17 -18.21 -4.61 -11.15
C VAL A 17 -19.39 -4.93 -12.07
N TYR A 18 -19.14 -5.44 -13.27
CA TYR A 18 -20.19 -5.68 -14.26
C TYR A 18 -21.07 -6.89 -13.91
N PHE A 19 -20.47 -7.95 -13.35
CA PHE A 19 -21.18 -9.18 -12.97
C PHE A 19 -21.56 -9.24 -11.49
N GLY A 20 -21.15 -8.25 -10.70
CA GLY A 20 -21.44 -8.15 -9.29
C GLY A 20 -22.81 -7.53 -9.03
N LYS A 21 -23.79 -8.34 -8.63
CA LYS A 21 -24.97 -7.79 -7.95
C LYS A 21 -24.58 -7.33 -6.56
N ILE A 22 -25.06 -6.18 -6.10
CA ILE A 22 -24.84 -5.71 -4.73
C ILE A 22 -26.04 -6.14 -3.89
N ASP A 23 -25.80 -7.00 -2.90
CA ASP A 23 -26.81 -7.44 -1.94
C ASP A 23 -26.54 -6.81 -0.56
N LYS A 24 -27.61 -6.40 0.11
CA LYS A 24 -27.55 -5.92 1.49
C LYS A 24 -27.71 -7.11 2.43
N THR A 25 -26.80 -7.27 3.39
CA THR A 25 -26.92 -8.34 4.38
C THR A 25 -28.07 -8.05 5.34
N PRO A 26 -29.05 -8.96 5.51
CA PRO A 26 -30.18 -8.77 6.42
C PRO A 26 -29.70 -8.45 7.84
N GLY A 27 -30.30 -7.43 8.46
CA GLY A 27 -29.96 -7.04 9.84
C GLY A 27 -28.64 -6.27 10.01
N THR A 28 -27.96 -5.89 8.92
CA THR A 28 -26.76 -5.05 9.00
C THR A 28 -26.78 -3.90 7.99
N ASN A 29 -25.95 -2.88 8.21
CA ASN A 29 -25.75 -1.77 7.28
C ASN A 29 -24.65 -2.06 6.23
N TRP A 30 -24.20 -3.32 6.12
CA TRP A 30 -23.14 -3.70 5.20
C TRP A 30 -23.73 -4.16 3.86
N CYS A 31 -23.14 -3.67 2.77
CA CYS A 31 -23.44 -4.09 1.41
C CYS A 31 -22.27 -4.94 0.89
N PHE A 32 -22.57 -6.09 0.28
CA PHE A 32 -21.57 -6.96 -0.30
C PHE A 32 -21.93 -7.31 -1.74
N ILE A 33 -20.92 -7.67 -2.52
CA ILE A 33 -21.17 -8.23 -3.85
C ILE A 33 -21.73 -9.65 -3.67
N ALA A 34 -22.94 -9.91 -4.16
CA ALA A 34 -23.62 -11.20 -4.18
C ALA A 34 -22.72 -12.28 -4.76
N SER A 35 -22.78 -13.50 -4.23
CA SER A 35 -21.93 -14.59 -4.74
C SER A 35 -22.47 -15.11 -6.06
N THR A 36 -21.83 -14.75 -7.18
CA THR A 36 -22.10 -15.32 -8.50
C THR A 36 -20.99 -16.28 -8.91
N LYS A 37 -21.26 -17.17 -9.88
CA LYS A 37 -20.24 -18.08 -10.44
C LYS A 37 -19.02 -17.32 -10.97
N TRP A 38 -19.23 -16.13 -11.54
CA TRP A 38 -18.17 -15.25 -12.05
C TRP A 38 -17.26 -14.73 -10.95
N ILE A 39 -17.83 -14.38 -9.80
CA ILE A 39 -17.05 -13.94 -8.64
C ILE A 39 -16.24 -15.10 -8.07
N PHE A 40 -16.78 -16.32 -8.06
CA PHE A 40 -15.99 -17.49 -7.67
C PHE A 40 -14.76 -17.68 -8.58
N ILE A 41 -14.96 -17.65 -9.89
CA ILE A 41 -13.86 -17.75 -10.88
C ILE A 41 -12.82 -16.64 -10.68
N TYR A 42 -13.28 -15.40 -10.45
CA TYR A 42 -12.41 -14.27 -10.13
C TYR A 42 -11.53 -14.53 -8.91
N TYR A 43 -12.10 -15.07 -7.83
CA TYR A 43 -11.33 -15.41 -6.63
C TYR A 43 -10.31 -16.52 -6.90
N CYS A 44 -10.65 -17.52 -7.73
CA CYS A 44 -9.68 -18.54 -8.16
C CYS A 44 -8.48 -17.91 -8.89
N PHE A 45 -8.71 -16.95 -9.80
CA PHE A 45 -7.62 -16.23 -10.45
C PHE A 45 -6.76 -15.44 -9.45
N LEU A 46 -7.38 -14.73 -8.51
CA LEU A 46 -6.64 -14.04 -7.44
C LEU A 46 -5.75 -15.00 -6.63
N TRP A 47 -6.25 -16.20 -6.31
CA TRP A 47 -5.43 -17.21 -5.62
C TRP A 47 -4.27 -17.71 -6.48
N ILE A 48 -4.49 -17.95 -7.77
CA ILE A 48 -3.43 -18.37 -8.69
C ILE A 48 -2.34 -17.29 -8.77
N ASP A 49 -2.73 -16.03 -8.96
CA ASP A 49 -1.81 -14.90 -9.02
C ASP A 49 -1.05 -14.72 -7.70
N LEU A 50 -1.74 -14.89 -6.57
CA LEU A 50 -1.13 -14.80 -5.25
C LEU A 50 -0.10 -15.90 -5.02
N ILE A 51 -0.44 -17.16 -5.30
CA ILE A 51 0.47 -18.30 -5.19
C ILE A 51 1.66 -18.11 -6.14
N GLY A 52 1.42 -17.70 -7.38
CA GLY A 52 2.46 -17.39 -8.35
C GLY A 52 3.41 -16.30 -7.85
N SER A 53 2.87 -15.25 -7.23
CA SER A 53 3.66 -14.18 -6.61
C SER A 53 4.52 -14.71 -5.46
N PHE A 54 3.97 -15.52 -4.56
CA PHE A 54 4.75 -16.13 -3.46
C PHE A 54 5.89 -17.00 -3.97
N ILE A 55 5.65 -17.82 -4.99
CA ILE A 55 6.67 -18.67 -5.60
C ILE A 55 7.76 -17.80 -6.24
N ALA A 56 7.37 -16.81 -7.06
CA ALA A 56 8.31 -15.93 -7.74
C ALA A 56 9.23 -15.20 -6.75
N TYR A 57 8.65 -14.51 -5.76
CA TYR A 57 9.43 -13.81 -4.75
C TYR A 57 10.23 -14.76 -3.86
N GLY A 58 9.69 -15.93 -3.51
CA GLY A 58 10.39 -16.95 -2.74
C GLY A 58 11.64 -17.46 -3.47
N LEU A 59 11.55 -17.69 -4.77
CA LEU A 59 12.69 -18.05 -5.62
C LEU A 59 13.72 -16.91 -5.70
N SER A 60 13.27 -15.66 -5.90
CA SER A 60 14.17 -14.49 -5.91
C SER A 60 14.93 -14.35 -4.58
N VAL A 61 14.24 -14.47 -3.44
CA VAL A 61 14.87 -14.44 -2.11
C VAL A 61 15.86 -15.59 -1.95
N LYS A 62 15.52 -16.81 -2.39
CA LYS A 62 16.43 -17.97 -2.34
C LYS A 62 17.70 -17.74 -3.15
N VAL A 63 17.59 -17.19 -4.36
CA VAL A 63 18.74 -16.87 -5.23
C VAL A 63 19.64 -15.83 -4.58
N ILE A 64 19.07 -14.73 -4.07
CA ILE A 64 19.84 -13.68 -3.41
C ILE A 64 20.51 -14.22 -2.13
N ALA A 65 19.78 -14.97 -1.30
CA ALA A 65 20.32 -15.55 -0.09
C ALA A 65 21.48 -16.54 -0.36
N ARG A 66 21.39 -17.33 -1.45
CA ARG A 66 22.48 -18.20 -1.89
C ARG A 66 23.70 -17.38 -2.32
N SER A 67 23.51 -16.36 -3.13
CA SER A 67 24.61 -15.48 -3.58
C SER A 67 25.32 -14.77 -2.42
N LEU A 68 24.57 -14.42 -1.35
CA LEU A 68 25.14 -13.84 -0.14
C LEU A 68 25.96 -14.84 0.68
N LYS A 69 25.55 -16.12 0.72
CA LYS A 69 26.33 -17.19 1.37
C LYS A 69 27.64 -17.45 0.63
N GLU A 70 27.59 -17.52 -0.70
CA GLU A 70 28.76 -17.70 -1.56
C GLU A 70 29.74 -16.52 -1.41
N LEU A 71 29.25 -15.28 -1.43
CA LEU A 71 30.09 -14.10 -1.15
C LEU A 71 30.73 -14.14 0.24
N LYS A 72 30.00 -14.59 1.27
CA LYS A 72 30.56 -14.69 2.63
C LYS A 72 31.71 -15.69 2.69
N GLN A 73 31.66 -16.75 1.90
CA GLN A 73 32.71 -17.78 1.84
C GLN A 73 33.96 -17.31 1.07
N TYR A 74 33.81 -16.43 0.08
CA TYR A 74 34.92 -15.87 -0.70
C TYR A 74 35.59 -14.65 -0.04
N ASN A 75 34.95 -14.02 0.94
CA ASN A 75 35.40 -12.75 1.54
C ASN A 75 36.65 -12.85 2.43
N ASP A 76 37.28 -14.02 2.53
CA ASP A 76 38.64 -14.17 3.07
C ASP A 76 39.72 -13.66 2.09
N SER A 77 39.33 -13.23 0.88
CA SER A 77 40.24 -12.74 -0.17
C SER A 77 39.83 -11.39 -0.77
N ASN A 78 39.97 -10.29 -0.01
CA ASN A 78 39.95 -8.87 -0.45
C ASN A 78 38.83 -8.39 -1.42
N TYR A 79 37.79 -9.18 -1.69
CA TYR A 79 36.69 -8.79 -2.55
C TYR A 79 35.81 -7.74 -1.86
N SER A 80 35.32 -6.80 -2.66
CA SER A 80 34.79 -5.52 -2.22
C SER A 80 33.59 -5.65 -1.27
N LEU A 81 33.74 -5.14 -0.04
CA LEU A 81 32.69 -4.92 0.96
C LEU A 81 31.41 -4.29 0.36
N PHE A 82 31.57 -3.51 -0.71
CA PHE A 82 30.52 -2.84 -1.47
C PHE A 82 29.48 -3.78 -2.11
N ASP A 83 29.90 -4.94 -2.62
CA ASP A 83 28.99 -5.88 -3.30
C ASP A 83 28.08 -6.61 -2.29
N SER A 84 28.61 -6.90 -1.09
CA SER A 84 27.83 -7.48 0.02
C SER A 84 26.75 -6.53 0.54
N GLU A 85 27.08 -5.24 0.69
CA GLU A 85 26.15 -4.18 1.09
C GLU A 85 24.98 -4.04 0.11
N THR A 86 25.27 -4.06 -1.19
CA THR A 86 24.28 -3.91 -2.26
C THR A 86 23.31 -5.09 -2.27
N LYS A 87 23.80 -6.33 -2.24
CA LYS A 87 22.93 -7.52 -2.20
C LYS A 87 22.10 -7.62 -0.92
N LYS A 88 22.62 -7.15 0.22
CA LYS A 88 21.83 -7.04 1.46
C LYS A 88 20.68 -6.02 1.31
N LYS A 89 20.91 -4.88 0.65
CA LYS A 89 19.84 -3.90 0.35
C LYS A 89 18.78 -4.50 -0.57
N GLU A 90 19.21 -5.23 -1.60
CA GLU A 90 18.31 -5.93 -2.53
C GLU A 90 17.48 -7.01 -1.83
N LEU A 91 18.09 -7.84 -0.98
CA LEU A 91 17.38 -8.84 -0.18
C LEU A 91 16.31 -8.20 0.71
N ARG A 92 16.65 -7.09 1.39
CA ARG A 92 15.68 -6.34 2.19
C ARG A 92 14.56 -5.81 1.32
N LEU A 93 14.85 -5.31 0.12
CA LEU A 93 13.83 -4.85 -0.82
C LEU A 93 12.89 -5.98 -1.25
N GLN A 94 13.42 -7.16 -1.57
CA GLN A 94 12.61 -8.32 -1.94
C GLN A 94 11.73 -8.81 -0.79
N LEU A 95 12.29 -8.92 0.43
CA LEU A 95 11.51 -9.25 1.63
C LEU A 95 10.39 -8.22 1.90
N ARG A 96 10.62 -6.95 1.57
CA ARG A 96 9.61 -5.90 1.66
C ARG A 96 8.51 -6.09 0.64
N MET A 97 8.87 -6.42 -0.61
CA MET A 97 7.89 -6.71 -1.65
C MET A 97 7.06 -7.95 -1.32
N MET A 98 7.61 -8.94 -0.59
CA MET A 98 6.84 -10.09 -0.09
C MET A 98 5.80 -9.74 1.00
N ALA A 99 5.94 -8.60 1.68
CA ALA A 99 4.95 -8.19 2.68
C ALA A 99 3.58 -7.83 2.05
N ILE A 100 3.58 -7.40 0.79
CA ILE A 100 2.36 -7.03 0.04
C ILE A 100 1.50 -8.26 -0.31
N PRO A 101 2.00 -9.31 -0.98
CA PRO A 101 1.20 -10.52 -1.20
C PRO A 101 0.82 -11.18 0.14
N LEU A 102 1.65 -11.04 1.18
CA LEU A 102 1.30 -11.53 2.50
C LEU A 102 0.12 -10.77 3.13
N SER A 103 0.04 -9.44 3.01
CA SER A 103 -1.13 -8.68 3.46
C SER A 103 -2.38 -9.10 2.68
N LEU A 104 -2.27 -9.24 1.36
CA LEU A 104 -3.35 -9.70 0.48
C LEU A 104 -3.85 -11.11 0.85
N PHE A 105 -2.95 -12.01 1.22
CA PHE A 105 -3.31 -13.37 1.64
C PHE A 105 -4.25 -13.37 2.85
N PHE A 106 -3.90 -12.60 3.89
CA PHE A 106 -4.70 -12.53 5.12
C PHE A 106 -6.07 -11.88 4.88
N THR A 107 -6.19 -10.97 3.92
CA THR A 107 -7.46 -10.30 3.64
C THR A 107 -8.35 -11.16 2.74
N LEU A 108 -7.75 -11.89 1.80
CA LEU A 108 -8.48 -12.79 0.90
C LEU A 108 -8.97 -14.07 1.57
N ILE A 109 -8.34 -14.55 2.65
CA ILE A 109 -8.69 -15.85 3.24
C ILE A 109 -10.15 -15.88 3.73
N PHE A 110 -10.61 -14.85 4.45
CA PHE A 110 -11.97 -14.77 4.98
C PHE A 110 -13.00 -14.65 3.87
N SER A 111 -12.69 -13.80 2.88
CA SER A 111 -13.52 -13.64 1.69
C SER A 111 -13.65 -14.97 0.92
N SER A 112 -12.57 -15.74 0.82
CA SER A 112 -12.54 -16.99 0.08
C SER A 112 -13.32 -18.09 0.78
N ILE A 113 -13.17 -18.24 2.11
CA ILE A 113 -13.93 -19.21 2.91
C ILE A 113 -15.44 -18.99 2.72
N LYS A 114 -15.88 -17.72 2.83
CA LYS A 114 -17.29 -17.35 2.61
C LYS A 114 -17.77 -17.76 1.22
N ARG A 115 -16.99 -17.44 0.17
CA ARG A 115 -17.35 -17.75 -1.23
C ARG A 115 -17.41 -19.24 -1.50
N ILE A 116 -16.44 -20.02 -1.02
CA ILE A 116 -16.41 -21.47 -1.16
C ILE A 116 -17.65 -22.09 -0.51
N ARG A 117 -18.00 -21.64 0.71
CA ARG A 117 -19.21 -22.12 1.39
C ARG A 117 -20.47 -21.82 0.60
N TYR A 118 -20.68 -20.57 0.14
CA TYR A 118 -21.84 -20.23 -0.68
C TYR A 118 -21.88 -20.98 -2.02
N PHE A 119 -20.72 -21.34 -2.58
CA PHE A 119 -20.65 -22.13 -3.80
C PHE A 119 -21.03 -23.60 -3.56
N LEU A 120 -20.56 -24.20 -2.47
CA LEU A 120 -20.88 -25.59 -2.10
C LEU A 120 -22.30 -25.75 -1.57
N GLU A 121 -22.77 -24.79 -0.77
CA GLU A 121 -24.08 -24.81 -0.11
C GLU A 121 -24.78 -23.45 -0.31
N PRO A 122 -25.47 -23.25 -1.45
CA PRO A 122 -26.14 -21.97 -1.76
C PRO A 122 -27.24 -21.59 -0.74
N SER A 123 -27.80 -22.59 -0.05
CA SER A 123 -28.81 -22.42 1.00
C SER A 123 -28.22 -22.24 2.41
N ALA A 124 -26.89 -22.23 2.55
CA ALA A 124 -26.27 -22.08 3.86
C ALA A 124 -26.58 -20.71 4.46
N GLN A 125 -26.94 -20.72 5.74
CA GLN A 125 -27.15 -19.47 6.47
C GLN A 125 -25.83 -18.67 6.59
N PRO A 126 -25.90 -17.33 6.59
CA PRO A 126 -24.74 -16.48 6.75
C PRO A 126 -24.07 -16.73 8.11
N ILE A 127 -22.75 -16.88 8.11
CA ILE A 127 -21.97 -16.93 9.35
C ILE A 127 -21.56 -15.49 9.70
N HIS A 128 -22.28 -14.87 10.63
CA HIS A 128 -22.06 -13.48 11.02
C HIS A 128 -20.63 -13.18 11.47
N SER A 129 -19.92 -14.14 12.08
CA SER A 129 -18.52 -13.95 12.49
C SER A 129 -17.56 -13.83 11.29
N ILE A 130 -17.77 -14.60 10.22
CA ILE A 130 -16.95 -14.49 8.99
C ILE A 130 -17.26 -13.17 8.28
N ASP A 131 -18.53 -12.77 8.25
CA ASP A 131 -18.95 -11.49 7.65
C ASP A 131 -18.33 -10.30 8.37
N ALA A 132 -18.31 -10.31 9.70
CA ALA A 132 -17.66 -9.29 10.51
C ALA A 132 -16.14 -9.26 10.28
N LEU A 133 -15.48 -10.43 10.26
CA LEU A 133 -14.05 -10.52 9.97
C LEU A 133 -13.71 -9.99 8.58
N GLN A 134 -14.52 -10.30 7.57
CA GLN A 134 -14.37 -9.78 6.22
C GLN A 134 -14.55 -8.25 6.16
N ALA A 135 -15.56 -7.73 6.85
CA ALA A 135 -15.84 -6.30 6.92
C ALA A 135 -14.70 -5.51 7.57
N ILE A 136 -13.95 -6.13 8.49
CA ILE A 136 -12.77 -5.54 9.13
C ILE A 136 -11.53 -5.77 8.27
N SER A 137 -11.33 -6.96 7.71
CA SER A 137 -10.09 -7.31 6.99
C SER A 137 -9.91 -6.51 5.72
N ASN A 138 -10.98 -6.30 4.95
CA ASN A 138 -10.91 -5.59 3.68
C ASN A 138 -10.41 -4.13 3.82
N PRO A 139 -10.98 -3.28 4.69
CA PRO A 139 -10.44 -1.94 4.91
C PRO A 139 -9.08 -1.97 5.61
N SER A 140 -8.81 -2.98 6.44
CA SER A 140 -7.49 -3.15 7.07
C SER A 140 -6.38 -3.41 6.06
N GLN A 141 -6.70 -3.91 4.86
CA GLN A 141 -5.72 -4.07 3.79
C GLN A 141 -5.08 -2.74 3.39
N GLY A 142 -5.90 -1.70 3.15
CA GLY A 142 -5.38 -0.38 2.77
C GLY A 142 -4.49 0.22 3.87
N LEU A 143 -4.83 -0.03 5.13
CA LEU A 143 -4.00 0.37 6.26
C LEU A 143 -2.67 -0.41 6.29
N LEU A 144 -2.70 -1.72 6.09
CA LEU A 144 -1.51 -2.56 6.00
C LEU A 144 -0.60 -2.14 4.85
N ASP A 145 -1.16 -1.81 3.68
CA ASP A 145 -0.38 -1.34 2.53
C ASP A 145 0.29 0.01 2.82
N CYS A 146 -0.40 0.91 3.52
CA CYS A 146 0.21 2.15 4.01
C CYS A 146 1.34 1.89 5.01
N ILE A 147 1.15 0.97 5.95
CA ILE A 147 2.16 0.59 6.95
C ILE A 147 3.38 -0.01 6.22
N VAL A 148 3.16 -0.96 5.33
CA VAL A 148 4.20 -1.56 4.48
C VAL A 148 4.94 -0.46 3.72
N PHE A 149 4.25 0.45 3.03
CA PHE A 149 4.91 1.52 2.29
C PHE A 149 5.71 2.48 3.18
N VAL A 150 5.12 2.95 4.28
CA VAL A 150 5.74 3.91 5.21
C VAL A 150 6.91 3.28 5.93
N PHE A 151 6.79 2.08 6.49
CA PHE A 151 7.86 1.49 7.29
C PHE A 151 9.00 0.92 6.44
N LEU A 152 8.70 0.53 5.19
CA LEU A 152 9.68 -0.13 4.34
C LEU A 152 10.43 0.86 3.43
N SER A 153 9.85 1.98 3.03
CA SER A 153 10.59 2.98 2.25
C SER A 153 11.39 3.92 3.16
N LYS A 154 12.74 3.90 3.05
CA LYS A 154 13.59 4.86 3.78
C LYS A 154 13.22 6.30 3.42
N TYR A 155 13.01 6.54 2.13
CA TYR A 155 12.58 7.83 1.61
C TYR A 155 11.25 8.28 2.22
N SER A 156 10.24 7.40 2.28
CA SER A 156 8.94 7.73 2.87
C SER A 156 9.05 8.06 4.36
N ARG A 157 9.91 7.34 5.11
CA ARG A 157 10.16 7.66 6.53
C ARG A 157 10.84 9.00 6.73
N GLU A 158 11.85 9.32 5.92
CA GLU A 158 12.56 10.60 6.02
C GLU A 158 11.62 11.76 5.66
N LYS A 159 10.83 11.62 4.59
CA LYS A 159 9.81 12.60 4.21
C LYS A 159 8.73 12.77 5.29
N LEU A 160 8.26 11.68 5.89
CA LEU A 160 7.30 11.73 6.99
C LEU A 160 7.87 12.44 8.23
N LYS A 161 9.15 12.17 8.58
CA LYS A 161 9.83 12.87 9.68
C LYS A 161 9.92 14.38 9.43
N LEU A 162 10.24 14.79 8.20
CA LEU A 162 10.29 16.20 7.82
C LEU A 162 8.91 16.86 7.96
N LEU A 163 7.85 16.21 7.44
CA LEU A 163 6.48 16.71 7.56
C LEU A 163 6.02 16.85 9.02
N LEU A 164 6.35 15.86 9.86
CA LEU A 164 6.03 15.91 11.30
C LEU A 164 6.80 17.02 12.03
N LYS A 165 8.06 17.27 11.65
CA LYS A 165 8.89 18.35 12.20
C LYS A 165 8.33 19.73 11.83
N CYS A 166 8.01 19.97 10.55
CA CYS A 166 7.40 21.22 10.10
C CYS A 166 6.05 21.49 10.78
N LYS A 167 5.21 20.46 10.97
CA LYS A 167 3.93 20.61 11.67
C LYS A 167 4.11 21.01 13.14
N SER A 168 5.09 20.42 13.83
CA SER A 168 5.43 20.78 15.21
C SER A 168 5.90 22.23 15.35
N GLU A 169 6.72 22.70 14.40
CA GLU A 169 7.21 24.09 14.37
C GLU A 169 6.08 25.09 14.06
N ASN A 170 5.16 24.77 13.15
CA ASN A 170 4.00 25.62 12.86
C ASN A 170 2.99 25.68 14.02
N VAL A 171 2.77 24.58 14.74
CA VAL A 171 1.94 24.58 15.97
C VAL A 171 2.59 25.39 17.09
N LYS A 172 3.92 25.37 17.20
CA LYS A 172 4.65 26.24 18.15
C LYS A 172 4.52 27.71 17.75
N LYS A 173 4.75 28.07 16.48
CA LYS A 173 4.59 29.45 15.99
C LYS A 173 3.15 29.96 16.18
N SER A 174 2.15 29.14 15.89
CA SER A 174 0.73 29.44 16.11
C SER A 174 0.42 29.77 17.59
N LYS A 175 0.99 29.03 18.54
CA LYS A 175 0.83 29.31 19.99
C LYS A 175 1.51 30.59 20.46
N TYR A 176 2.57 31.05 19.80
CA TYR A 176 3.19 32.35 20.12
C TYR A 176 2.44 33.51 19.45
N SER A 177 1.83 33.30 18.29
CA SER A 177 1.05 34.33 17.59
C SER A 177 -0.32 34.61 18.23
N THR A 178 -0.90 33.68 19.00
CA THR A 178 -2.18 33.93 19.71
C THR A 178 -2.00 34.63 21.07
N VAL A 179 -0.77 34.86 21.56
CA VAL A 179 -0.51 35.48 22.87
C VAL A 179 -0.26 36.99 22.77
N ASN A 180 -0.27 37.58 21.57
CA ASN A 180 -0.06 39.03 21.40
C ASN A 180 -1.11 39.73 20.53
N ILE A 181 -2.39 39.42 20.75
CA ILE A 181 -3.50 40.27 20.28
C ILE A 181 -4.40 40.58 21.49
N LYS A 182 -3.89 41.47 22.35
CA LYS A 182 -4.68 42.41 23.12
C LYS A 182 -4.09 43.79 22.90
N SER A 183 -4.54 44.46 21.84
CA SER A 183 -4.96 45.87 21.89
C SER A 183 -5.34 46.36 20.50
N ASN A 184 -6.50 47.01 20.49
CA ASN A 184 -7.04 47.92 19.49
C ASN A 184 -7.67 47.30 18.23
N GLN A 185 -9.00 47.32 18.28
CA GLN A 185 -9.87 47.53 17.13
C GLN A 185 -9.25 48.53 16.16
N GLU A 186 -9.09 48.11 14.92
CA GLU A 186 -9.62 48.83 13.76
C GLU A 186 -9.86 47.82 12.65
N GLU A 187 -11.04 47.92 12.05
CA GLU A 187 -11.50 47.06 10.97
C GLU A 187 -10.60 47.26 9.74
N SER A 188 -9.90 46.22 9.33
CA SER A 188 -9.37 46.14 7.98
C SER A 188 -9.55 44.73 7.44
N PHE A 189 -10.43 44.63 6.46
CA PHE A 189 -10.69 43.47 5.61
C PHE A 189 -9.36 42.91 5.07
N VAL A 190 -8.90 41.77 5.58
CA VAL A 190 -7.78 41.04 4.97
C VAL A 190 -8.34 40.25 3.80
N VAL A 191 -8.25 40.85 2.62
CA VAL A 191 -8.38 40.14 1.34
C VAL A 191 -7.19 39.17 1.25
N ILE A 192 -7.46 37.87 1.39
CA ILE A 192 -6.48 36.84 1.05
C ILE A 192 -6.44 36.76 -0.47
N GLN A 193 -5.59 37.58 -1.09
CA GLN A 193 -5.17 37.38 -2.48
C GLN A 193 -4.26 36.15 -2.52
N ILE A 194 -4.81 35.02 -2.92
CA ILE A 194 -4.01 33.88 -3.37
C ILE A 194 -3.52 34.26 -4.78
N SER A 195 -2.39 34.96 -4.86
CA SER A 195 -1.67 35.11 -6.13
C SER A 195 -1.09 33.75 -6.48
N GLY A 196 -1.71 33.11 -7.47
CA GLY A 196 -1.03 32.15 -8.32
C GLY A 196 0.04 32.86 -9.16
N GLU A 197 0.88 32.05 -9.79
CA GLU A 197 2.07 32.41 -10.58
C GLU A 197 3.30 32.76 -9.73
N ASP A 198 4.20 31.78 -9.61
CA ASP A 198 5.48 31.91 -10.31
C ASP A 198 6.11 30.54 -10.56
N SER A 199 6.04 30.18 -11.84
CA SER A 199 6.95 29.32 -12.57
C SER A 199 8.42 29.71 -12.33
N ASN A 200 9.24 28.74 -11.91
CA ASN A 200 10.70 28.85 -12.00
C ASN A 200 11.23 27.81 -12.99
N GLU A 201 11.05 28.11 -14.28
CA GLU A 201 12.03 27.81 -15.32
C GLU A 201 13.07 28.94 -15.32
N SER A 202 14.20 28.78 -14.62
CA SER A 202 15.49 29.42 -14.98
C SER A 202 16.55 29.08 -13.93
N LEU A 203 17.23 27.94 -14.09
CA LEU A 203 18.45 27.63 -13.35
C LEU A 203 19.38 26.70 -14.17
N LEU A 204 19.48 26.98 -15.48
CA LEU A 204 20.34 26.28 -16.44
C LEU A 204 21.03 27.23 -17.44
N SER A 205 21.64 28.32 -16.96
CA SER A 205 22.53 29.14 -17.82
C SER A 205 23.75 29.74 -17.12
N GLU A 206 24.22 29.17 -16.01
CA GLU A 206 25.51 29.55 -15.39
C GLU A 206 26.43 28.34 -15.20
N ILE A 207 26.60 27.53 -16.25
CA ILE A 207 27.77 26.64 -16.40
C ILE A 207 28.14 26.59 -17.89
N SER A 208 28.62 27.70 -18.43
CA SER A 208 29.54 27.69 -19.59
C SER A 208 30.26 29.04 -19.68
N ASN A 209 31.28 29.19 -18.84
CA ASN A 209 32.52 29.91 -19.14
C ASN A 209 33.65 29.26 -18.34
#